data_AF-A0A1A9LFF8-F1
#
_entry.id   AF-A0A1A9LFF8-F1
#
_cell.length_a   1.000
_cell.length_b   1.000
_cell.length_c   1.000
_cell.angle_alpha   90.00
_cell.angle_beta   90.00
_cell.angle_gamma   90.00
#
_symmetry.space_group_name_H-M   'P 1'
#
loop_
_entity.id
_entity.type
_entity.pdbx_description
1 polymer ?
#
loop_
_entity_poly.entity_id
_entity_poly.type
_entity_poly.pdbx_seq_one_letter_code
_entity_poly.pdbx_strand_id
1 'polypeptide(L)'
;MKTFVSSISGKEFPESEKMHAKIIRKAIFDLINKEHPSFNHNSYISVSELNQYRQKYISEYLLDEVGELGELEKDVLETIQNQEAISSKIIMEEGSVKFTYGQRLADTIASFGGSWKFIIIFGAFILVWMCINIIFLSSKAFDPYPFILLNLILSCLAALQAPVIMMSQNRQEEKDRERAKQDYMINLKSELEIRMLHEKLDHLIIHQQQELLNIQQVQVEMMEDIMKRLKKE
;
A
#
# COMPACT_ATOMS: atom_id res chain seq x y z
N MET A 1 -0.84 28.95 31.88
CA MET A 1 -1.52 28.56 30.63
C MET A 1 -2.91 28.08 30.99
N LYS A 2 -3.95 28.46 30.25
CA LYS A 2 -5.30 27.95 30.51
C LYS A 2 -5.34 26.46 30.14
N THR A 3 -5.91 25.65 31.02
CA THR A 3 -6.07 24.20 30.85
C THR A 3 -7.56 23.87 30.85
N PHE A 4 -7.93 22.74 30.25
CA PHE A 4 -9.27 22.18 30.34
C PHE A 4 -9.18 20.71 30.76
N VAL A 5 -10.25 20.21 31.39
CA VAL A 5 -10.35 18.80 31.79
C VAL A 5 -11.04 18.01 30.69
N SER A 6 -10.39 16.95 30.22
CA SER A 6 -11.02 16.03 29.25
C SER A 6 -12.17 15.28 29.89
N SER A 7 -13.30 15.20 29.19
CA SER A 7 -14.50 14.48 29.65
C SER A 7 -14.34 12.95 29.62
N ILE A 8 -13.22 12.45 29.10
CA ILE A 8 -12.99 11.02 28.89
C ILE A 8 -11.99 10.48 29.91
N SER A 9 -10.82 11.12 30.02
CA SER A 9 -9.78 10.70 30.96
C SER A 9 -9.80 11.45 32.30
N GLY A 10 -10.52 12.58 32.39
CA GLY A 10 -10.47 13.46 33.56
C GLY A 10 -9.12 14.16 33.76
N LYS A 11 -8.20 14.09 32.79
CA LYS A 11 -6.88 14.74 32.85
C LYS A 11 -6.94 16.18 32.35
N GLU A 12 -6.02 17.01 32.85
CA GLU A 12 -5.84 18.38 32.37
C GLU A 12 -4.98 18.42 31.11
N PHE A 13 -5.47 19.11 30.09
CA PHE A 13 -4.78 19.37 28.83
C PHE A 13 -4.71 20.86 28.53
N PRO A 14 -3.74 21.32 27.71
CA PRO A 14 -3.68 22.70 27.24
C PRO A 14 -4.96 23.08 26.48
N GLU A 15 -5.44 24.32 26.65
CA GLU A 15 -6.63 24.81 25.93
C GLU A 15 -6.47 24.76 24.40
N SER A 16 -5.23 24.78 23.87
CA SER A 16 -4.92 24.61 22.44
C SER A 16 -5.29 23.23 21.88
N GLU A 17 -5.40 22.21 22.74
CA GLU A 17 -5.78 20.85 22.32
C GLU A 17 -7.27 20.58 22.50
N LYS A 18 -8.08 21.57 22.87
CA LYS A 18 -9.49 21.37 23.20
C LYS A 18 -10.34 21.16 21.95
N MET A 19 -10.91 19.96 21.81
CA MET A 19 -11.86 19.61 20.75
C MET A 19 -13.26 19.38 21.30
N HIS A 20 -14.28 19.86 20.59
CA HIS A 20 -15.68 19.70 20.98
C HIS A 20 -16.27 18.43 20.36
N ALA A 21 -17.02 17.66 21.15
CA ALA A 21 -17.57 16.39 20.72
C ALA A 21 -18.51 16.47 19.49
N LYS A 22 -19.20 17.60 19.27
CA LYS A 22 -20.06 17.86 18.09
C LYS A 22 -19.33 17.75 16.75
N ILE A 23 -18.02 17.98 16.74
CA ILE A 23 -17.22 18.02 15.51
C ILE A 23 -16.59 16.65 15.21
N ILE A 24 -16.75 15.69 16.11
CA ILE A 24 -16.25 14.33 15.94
C ILE A 24 -17.23 13.57 15.03
N ARG A 25 -16.69 12.88 14.01
CA ARG A 25 -17.49 12.05 13.11
C ARG A 25 -18.27 11.00 13.90
N LYS A 26 -19.53 10.76 13.50
CA LYS A 26 -20.44 9.82 14.18
C LYS A 26 -19.79 8.46 14.47
N ALA A 27 -19.06 7.87 13.53
CA ALA A 27 -18.41 6.57 13.74
C ALA A 27 -17.39 6.56 14.89
N ILE A 28 -16.58 7.61 15.04
CA ILE A 28 -15.61 7.75 16.14
C ILE A 28 -16.33 8.15 17.43
N PHE A 29 -17.35 9.01 17.34
CA PHE A 29 -18.18 9.37 18.48
C PHE A 29 -18.87 8.15 19.09
N ASP A 30 -19.46 7.29 18.25
CA ASP A 30 -20.14 6.05 18.65
C ASP A 30 -19.14 5.09 19.30
N LEU A 31 -17.91 5.01 18.79
CA LEU A 31 -16.82 4.23 19.40
C LEU A 31 -16.43 4.76 20.79
N ILE A 32 -16.22 6.06 20.93
CA ILE A 32 -15.92 6.69 22.22
C ILE A 32 -17.07 6.45 23.22
N ASN A 33 -18.31 6.63 22.76
CA ASN A 33 -19.50 6.50 23.60
C ASN A 33 -19.73 5.05 24.06
N LYS A 34 -19.30 4.05 23.26
CA LYS A 34 -19.31 2.63 23.64
C LYS A 34 -18.44 2.34 24.86
N GLU A 35 -17.32 3.04 25.02
CA GLU A 35 -16.40 2.90 26.17
C GLU A 35 -16.71 3.90 27.30
N HIS A 36 -17.20 5.09 26.95
CA HIS A 36 -17.49 6.18 27.88
C HIS A 36 -18.93 6.69 27.67
N PRO A 37 -19.94 6.05 28.30
CA PRO A 37 -21.35 6.42 28.13
C PRO A 37 -21.72 7.84 28.61
N SER A 38 -20.85 8.44 29.44
CA SER A 38 -21.00 9.82 29.90
C SER A 38 -20.58 10.86 28.86
N PHE A 39 -19.93 10.44 27.77
CA PHE A 39 -19.47 11.31 26.70
C PHE A 39 -20.65 11.72 25.82
N ASN A 40 -20.99 13.01 25.86
CA ASN A 40 -22.12 13.56 25.12
C ASN A 40 -21.65 14.64 24.14
N HIS A 41 -22.55 15.17 23.33
CA HIS A 41 -22.20 16.17 22.30
C HIS A 41 -21.65 17.47 22.89
N ASN A 42 -21.93 17.79 24.16
CA ASN A 42 -21.38 18.96 24.87
C ASN A 42 -20.05 18.69 25.58
N SER A 43 -19.52 17.46 25.49
CA SER A 43 -18.24 17.09 26.08
C SER A 43 -17.05 17.62 25.28
N TYR A 44 -15.90 17.70 25.95
CA TYR A 44 -14.61 18.08 25.36
C TYR A 44 -13.61 16.95 25.50
N ILE A 45 -12.77 16.78 24.47
CA ILE A 45 -11.68 15.79 24.39
C ILE A 45 -10.41 16.50 23.94
N SER A 46 -9.23 16.02 24.33
CA SER A 46 -7.98 16.52 23.75
C SER A 46 -7.74 15.97 22.34
N VAL A 47 -7.02 16.72 21.50
CA VAL A 47 -6.59 16.23 20.17
C VAL A 47 -5.77 14.94 20.31
N SER A 48 -4.91 14.86 21.33
CA SER A 48 -4.06 13.70 21.60
C SER A 48 -4.89 12.43 21.89
N GLU A 49 -5.95 12.55 22.69
CA GLU A 49 -6.87 11.45 22.97
C GLU A 49 -7.74 11.12 21.75
N LEU A 50 -8.20 12.14 21.02
CA LEU A 50 -8.97 11.92 19.79
C LEU A 50 -8.16 11.12 18.76
N ASN A 51 -6.86 11.38 18.66
CA ASN A 51 -5.97 10.63 17.78
C ASN A 51 -5.84 9.16 18.18
N GLN A 52 -5.88 8.83 19.49
CA GLN A 52 -5.93 7.43 19.94
C GLN A 52 -7.23 6.73 19.51
N TYR A 53 -8.37 7.41 19.63
CA TYR A 53 -9.65 6.84 19.18
C TYR A 53 -9.76 6.77 17.65
N ARG A 54 -9.15 7.69 16.91
CA ARG A 54 -9.00 7.57 15.45
C ARG A 54 -8.21 6.32 15.07
N GLN A 55 -7.08 6.07 15.76
CA GLN A 55 -6.29 4.87 15.55
C GLN A 55 -7.09 3.61 15.87
N LYS A 56 -7.82 3.61 16.99
CA LYS A 56 -8.68 2.50 17.37
C LYS A 56 -9.79 2.24 16.35
N TYR A 57 -10.43 3.30 15.86
CA TYR A 57 -11.44 3.21 14.80
C TYR A 57 -10.88 2.62 13.50
N ILE A 58 -9.70 3.05 13.07
CA ILE A 58 -9.05 2.49 11.88
C ILE A 58 -8.71 1.01 12.10
N SER A 59 -8.18 0.66 13.27
CA SER A 59 -7.88 -0.72 13.64
C SER A 59 -9.12 -1.61 13.65
N GLU A 60 -10.24 -1.16 14.24
CA GLU A 60 -11.52 -1.87 14.24
C GLU A 60 -12.10 -2.01 12.82
N TYR A 61 -12.00 -0.97 11.99
CA TYR A 61 -12.42 -1.04 10.60
C TYR A 61 -11.62 -2.09 9.82
N LEU A 62 -10.30 -2.13 10.00
CA LEU A 62 -9.46 -3.14 9.35
C LEU A 62 -9.77 -4.55 9.85
N LEU A 63 -10.08 -4.72 11.14
CA LEU A 63 -10.53 -5.99 11.69
C LEU A 63 -11.87 -6.45 11.09
N ASP A 64 -12.79 -5.53 10.83
CA ASP A 64 -14.10 -5.85 10.25
C ASP A 64 -14.00 -6.27 8.77
N GLU A 65 -13.15 -5.60 7.99
CA GLU A 65 -12.92 -5.91 6.57
C GLU A 65 -12.04 -7.16 6.36
N VAL A 66 -10.96 -7.31 7.14
CA VAL A 66 -9.93 -8.35 6.93
C VAL A 66 -10.09 -9.54 7.87
N GLY A 67 -10.90 -9.42 8.93
CA GLY A 67 -11.14 -10.44 9.95
C GLY A 67 -10.06 -10.48 11.04
N GLU A 68 -8.78 -10.62 10.64
CA GLU A 68 -7.63 -10.58 11.55
C GLU A 68 -6.55 -9.61 11.04
N LEU A 69 -5.96 -8.84 11.94
CA LEU A 69 -4.81 -7.98 11.62
C LEU A 69 -3.54 -8.81 11.51
N GLY A 70 -3.09 -9.04 10.28
CA GLY A 70 -1.78 -9.59 9.98
C GLY A 70 -0.63 -8.61 10.27
N GLU A 71 0.58 -9.03 9.93
CA GLU A 71 1.78 -8.20 10.10
C GLU A 71 1.78 -6.99 9.14
N LEU A 72 1.27 -7.18 7.92
CA LEU A 72 1.22 -6.13 6.90
C LEU A 72 0.29 -4.98 7.30
N GLU A 73 -0.89 -5.30 7.85
CA GLU A 73 -1.87 -4.31 8.28
C GLU A 73 -1.34 -3.51 9.48
N LYS A 74 -0.63 -4.17 10.41
CA LYS A 74 0.02 -3.51 11.55
C LYS A 74 1.12 -2.56 11.09
N ASP A 75 1.92 -2.98 10.12
CA ASP A 75 2.95 -2.14 9.50
C ASP A 75 2.35 -0.90 8.85
N VAL A 76 1.25 -1.05 8.11
CA VAL A 76 0.53 0.08 7.49
C VAL A 76 0.00 1.04 8.56
N LEU A 77 -0.61 0.53 9.63
CA LEU A 77 -1.08 1.36 10.76
C LEU A 77 0.05 2.19 11.38
N GLU A 78 1.21 1.59 11.59
CA GLU A 78 2.39 2.28 12.14
C GLU A 78 2.88 3.39 11.20
N THR A 79 2.94 3.11 9.89
CA THR A 79 3.38 4.14 8.91
C THR A 79 2.43 5.33 8.83
N ILE A 80 1.12 5.12 9.02
CA ILE A 80 0.11 6.20 9.09
C ILE A 80 0.31 7.03 10.36
N GLN A 81 0.58 6.37 11.49
CA GLN A 81 0.82 7.04 12.77
C GLN A 81 2.04 7.96 12.72
N ASN A 82 3.15 7.47 12.15
CA ASN A 82 4.41 8.21 12.11
C ASN A 82 4.50 9.22 10.95
N GLN A 83 3.47 9.32 10.10
CA GLN A 83 3.47 10.12 8.87
C GLN A 83 4.64 9.77 7.93
N GLU A 84 5.08 8.51 7.96
CA GLU A 84 6.20 8.04 7.15
C GLU A 84 5.70 7.58 5.78
N ALA A 85 6.57 7.69 4.77
CA ALA A 85 6.29 7.12 3.46
C ALA A 85 6.48 5.60 3.53
N ILE A 86 5.46 4.82 3.16
CA ILE A 86 5.61 3.36 3.02
C ILE A 86 6.70 3.04 2.00
N SER A 87 6.82 3.86 0.96
CA SER A 87 7.86 3.73 -0.07
C SER A 87 9.28 3.77 0.48
N SER A 88 9.57 4.52 1.56
CA SER A 88 10.93 4.52 2.13
C SER A 88 11.27 3.20 2.82
N LYS A 89 10.31 2.54 3.50
CA LYS A 89 10.51 1.22 4.11
C LYS A 89 10.73 0.15 3.04
N ILE A 90 9.91 0.19 1.98
CA ILE A 90 10.00 -0.72 0.82
C ILE A 90 11.36 -0.64 0.12
N ILE A 91 11.85 0.58 -0.18
CA ILE A 91 13.13 0.78 -0.88
C ILE A 91 14.31 0.26 -0.06
N MET A 92 14.24 0.37 1.28
CA MET A 92 15.29 -0.15 2.16
C MET A 92 15.34 -1.68 2.17
N GLU A 93 14.20 -2.36 2.06
CA GLU A 93 14.14 -3.82 1.98
C GLU A 93 14.66 -4.35 0.63
N GLU A 94 14.22 -3.76 -0.50
CA GLU A 94 14.67 -4.17 -1.84
C GLU A 94 16.18 -4.01 -2.05
N GLY A 95 16.80 -2.98 -1.47
CA GLY A 95 18.24 -2.70 -1.60
C GLY A 95 19.15 -3.70 -0.88
N SER A 96 18.61 -4.53 0.00
CA SER A 96 19.40 -5.42 0.86
C SER A 96 19.69 -6.81 0.25
N VAL A 97 19.02 -7.16 -0.85
CA VAL A 97 19.12 -8.51 -1.46
C VAL A 97 20.43 -8.66 -2.23
N LYS A 98 21.47 -9.16 -1.56
CA LYS A 98 22.74 -9.54 -2.20
C LYS A 98 22.57 -10.85 -2.95
N PHE A 99 22.35 -10.78 -4.27
CA PHE A 99 22.34 -11.98 -5.12
C PHE A 99 23.67 -12.71 -5.10
N THR A 100 23.61 -14.03 -4.88
CA THR A 100 24.78 -14.90 -5.03
C THR A 100 25.23 -14.98 -6.50
N TYR A 101 26.50 -15.31 -6.74
CA TYR A 101 27.04 -15.45 -8.10
C TYR A 101 26.24 -16.45 -8.96
N GLY A 102 25.79 -17.56 -8.37
CA GLY A 102 24.95 -18.56 -9.05
C GLY A 102 23.58 -18.01 -9.44
N GLN A 103 22.95 -17.22 -8.57
CA GLN A 103 21.67 -16.57 -8.88
C GLN A 103 21.80 -15.59 -10.05
N ARG A 104 22.87 -14.79 -10.11
CA ARG A 104 23.11 -13.86 -11.22
C ARG A 104 23.31 -14.58 -12.56
N LEU A 105 24.07 -15.67 -12.54
CA LEU A 105 24.30 -16.49 -13.73
C LEU A 105 23.00 -17.13 -14.23
N ALA A 106 22.19 -17.69 -13.33
CA ALA A 106 20.91 -18.29 -13.68
C ALA A 106 19.94 -17.31 -14.36
N ASP A 107 19.81 -16.07 -13.87
CA ASP A 107 18.93 -15.06 -14.51
C ASP A 107 19.45 -14.64 -15.89
N THR A 108 20.76 -14.57 -16.06
CA THR A 108 21.37 -14.24 -17.35
C THR A 108 21.11 -15.38 -18.35
N ILE A 109 21.24 -16.64 -17.92
CA ILE A 109 20.95 -17.81 -18.75
C ILE A 109 19.46 -17.90 -19.09
N ALA A 110 18.57 -17.66 -18.13
CA ALA A 110 17.12 -17.71 -18.35
C ALA A 110 16.65 -16.60 -19.31
N SER A 111 17.13 -15.37 -19.12
CA SER A 111 16.80 -14.23 -20.00
C SER A 111 17.34 -14.40 -21.42
N PHE A 112 18.52 -15.02 -21.58
CA PHE A 112 19.08 -15.35 -22.89
C PHE A 112 18.32 -16.50 -23.57
N GLY A 113 18.04 -17.58 -22.83
CA GLY A 113 17.32 -18.76 -23.33
C GLY A 113 15.89 -18.46 -23.77
N GLY A 114 15.25 -17.43 -23.21
CA GLY A 114 13.91 -16.97 -23.61
C GLY A 114 13.88 -16.02 -24.82
N SER A 115 15.03 -15.68 -25.42
CA SER A 115 15.08 -14.70 -26.51
C SER A 115 14.82 -15.31 -27.89
N TRP A 116 14.04 -14.63 -28.73
CA TRP A 116 13.87 -14.95 -30.15
C TRP A 116 15.20 -15.05 -30.91
N LYS A 117 16.21 -14.24 -30.53
CA LYS A 117 17.55 -14.29 -31.14
C LYS A 117 18.26 -15.61 -30.85
N PHE A 118 18.11 -16.14 -29.64
CA PHE A 118 18.69 -17.42 -29.25
C PHE A 118 18.09 -18.57 -30.07
N ILE A 119 16.76 -18.61 -30.20
CA ILE A 119 16.05 -19.63 -31.00
C ILE A 119 16.56 -19.65 -32.45
N ILE A 120 16.72 -18.48 -33.07
CA ILE A 120 17.18 -18.35 -34.46
C ILE A 120 18.63 -18.81 -34.61
N ILE A 121 19.55 -18.35 -33.74
CA ILE A 121 20.97 -18.74 -33.79
C ILE A 121 21.13 -20.24 -33.53
N PHE A 122 20.41 -20.77 -32.55
CA PHE A 122 20.46 -22.19 -32.19
C PHE A 122 19.93 -23.08 -33.32
N GLY A 123 18.81 -22.69 -33.95
CA GLY A 123 18.30 -23.37 -35.14
C GLY A 123 19.27 -23.32 -36.32
N ALA A 124 19.89 -22.16 -36.57
CA ALA A 124 20.91 -22.02 -37.61
C ALA A 124 22.14 -22.90 -37.33
N PHE A 125 22.59 -22.99 -36.08
CA PHE A 125 23.69 -23.87 -35.68
C PHE A 125 23.37 -25.34 -35.97
N ILE A 126 22.16 -25.81 -35.62
CA ILE A 126 21.71 -27.18 -35.94
C ILE A 126 21.73 -27.42 -37.45
N LEU A 127 21.19 -26.49 -38.24
CA LEU A 127 21.19 -26.60 -39.71
C LEU A 127 22.61 -26.66 -40.29
N VAL A 128 23.51 -25.80 -39.82
CA VAL A 128 24.92 -25.79 -40.25
C VAL A 128 25.61 -27.11 -39.89
N TRP A 129 25.39 -27.62 -38.68
CA TRP A 129 25.94 -28.92 -38.24
C TRP A 129 25.49 -30.07 -39.13
N MET A 130 24.19 -30.12 -39.46
CA MET A 130 23.63 -31.12 -40.37
C MET A 130 24.23 -30.99 -41.78
N CYS A 131 24.29 -29.77 -42.34
CA CYS A 131 24.86 -29.53 -43.66
C CYS A 131 26.33 -29.97 -43.77
N ILE A 132 27.16 -29.66 -42.76
CA ILE A 132 28.57 -30.06 -42.73
C ILE A 132 28.71 -31.58 -42.73
N ASN A 133 27.94 -32.29 -41.89
CA ASN A 133 28.03 -33.74 -41.78
C ASN A 133 27.46 -34.48 -43.01
N ILE A 134 26.42 -33.95 -43.66
CA ILE A 134 25.82 -34.54 -44.86
C ILE A 134 26.67 -34.29 -46.10
N ILE A 135 27.06 -33.03 -46.35
CA ILE A 135 27.61 -32.59 -47.65
C ILE A 135 29.13 -32.70 -47.66
N PHE A 136 29.79 -32.29 -46.58
CA PHE A 136 31.24 -32.07 -46.57
C PHE A 136 32.03 -33.32 -46.15
N LEU A 137 31.39 -34.23 -45.41
CA LEU A 137 32.05 -35.35 -44.73
C LEU A 137 31.48 -36.72 -45.14
N SER A 138 31.00 -36.86 -46.38
CA SER A 138 30.27 -38.05 -46.86
C SER A 138 31.05 -39.38 -46.76
N SER A 139 32.39 -39.38 -46.82
CA SER A 139 33.22 -40.60 -46.68
C SER A 139 33.76 -40.85 -45.26
N LYS A 140 33.67 -39.88 -44.34
CA LYS A 140 34.18 -39.98 -42.95
C LYS A 140 33.38 -39.08 -42.01
N ALA A 141 32.05 -39.24 -42.04
CA ALA A 141 31.15 -38.39 -41.29
C ALA A 141 31.43 -38.50 -39.78
N PHE A 142 31.52 -37.35 -39.11
CA PHE A 142 31.77 -37.27 -37.68
C PHE A 142 30.48 -37.62 -36.91
N ASP A 143 29.33 -37.21 -37.43
CA ASP A 143 27.99 -37.54 -36.94
C ASP A 143 27.08 -37.89 -38.13
N PRO A 144 27.16 -39.12 -38.68
CA PRO A 144 26.32 -39.54 -39.81
C PRO A 144 24.85 -39.59 -39.42
N TYR A 145 23.97 -39.42 -40.43
CA TYR A 145 22.53 -39.61 -40.25
C TYR A 145 22.27 -40.98 -39.59
N PRO A 146 21.58 -41.06 -38.43
CA PRO A 146 20.57 -40.12 -37.90
C PRO A 146 21.03 -39.08 -36.84
N PHE A 147 22.31 -38.68 -36.80
CA PHE A 147 22.88 -37.65 -35.90
C PHE A 147 22.79 -37.98 -34.40
N ILE A 148 23.37 -39.10 -33.99
CA ILE A 148 23.29 -39.58 -32.61
C ILE A 148 24.00 -38.64 -31.63
N LEU A 149 25.12 -38.02 -32.05
CA LEU A 149 25.92 -37.16 -31.20
C LEU A 149 25.21 -35.81 -30.98
N LEU A 150 24.66 -35.23 -32.04
CA LEU A 150 23.82 -34.04 -31.94
C LEU A 150 22.62 -34.29 -31.01
N ASN A 151 21.93 -35.42 -31.19
CA ASN A 151 20.79 -35.78 -30.35
C ASN A 151 21.17 -35.93 -28.86
N LEU A 152 22.32 -36.56 -28.58
CA LEU A 152 22.84 -36.69 -27.21
C LEU A 152 23.11 -35.31 -26.57
N ILE A 153 23.75 -34.40 -27.32
CA ILE A 153 24.05 -33.04 -26.84
C ILE A 153 22.75 -32.27 -26.59
N LEU A 154 21.80 -32.30 -27.52
CA LEU A 154 20.51 -31.62 -27.39
C LEU A 154 19.72 -32.15 -26.19
N SER A 155 19.70 -33.46 -25.98
CA SER A 155 19.03 -34.10 -24.85
C SER A 155 19.66 -33.70 -23.51
N CYS A 156 20.99 -33.67 -23.44
CA CYS A 156 21.71 -33.21 -22.25
C CYS A 156 21.45 -31.72 -21.96
N LEU A 157 21.46 -30.89 -23.01
CA LEU A 157 21.19 -29.46 -22.89
C LEU A 157 19.76 -29.20 -22.41
N ALA A 158 18.76 -29.89 -22.97
CA ALA A 158 17.37 -29.77 -22.56
C ALA A 158 17.16 -30.23 -21.11
N ALA A 159 17.82 -31.32 -20.70
CA ALA A 159 17.75 -31.82 -19.32
C ALA A 159 18.30 -30.82 -18.30
N LEU A 160 19.39 -30.10 -18.62
CA LEU A 160 19.92 -29.03 -17.79
C LEU A 160 19.10 -27.74 -17.85
N GLN A 161 18.41 -27.50 -18.97
CA GLN A 161 17.63 -26.28 -19.19
C GLN A 161 16.38 -26.23 -18.30
N ALA A 162 15.66 -27.34 -18.13
CA ALA A 162 14.40 -27.36 -17.36
C ALA A 162 14.56 -26.92 -15.87
N PRO A 163 15.55 -27.42 -15.10
CA PRO A 163 15.80 -26.95 -13.74
C PRO A 163 16.24 -25.49 -13.67
N VAL A 164 17.04 -25.02 -14.64
CA VAL A 164 17.49 -23.61 -14.68
C VAL A 164 16.31 -22.67 -14.93
N ILE A 165 15.41 -23.04 -15.85
CA ILE A 165 14.16 -22.31 -16.08
C ILE A 165 13.31 -22.30 -14.81
N MET A 166 13.11 -23.46 -14.18
CA MET A 166 12.31 -23.58 -12.96
C MET A 166 12.89 -22.76 -11.80
N MET A 167 14.21 -22.74 -11.63
CA MET A 167 14.87 -21.89 -10.63
C MET A 167 14.67 -20.39 -10.90
N SER A 168 14.69 -19.97 -12.16
CA SER A 168 14.43 -18.58 -12.53
C SER A 168 12.95 -18.23 -12.33
N GLN A 169 12.03 -19.14 -12.66
CA GLN A 169 10.59 -18.97 -12.44
C GLN A 169 10.26 -18.85 -10.95
N ASN A 170 10.70 -19.79 -10.11
CA ASN A 170 10.47 -19.73 -8.67
C ASN A 170 10.96 -18.40 -8.06
N ARG A 171 12.09 -17.88 -8.54
CA ARG A 171 12.61 -16.59 -8.10
C ARG A 171 11.78 -15.41 -8.59
N GLN A 172 11.28 -15.47 -9.82
CA GLN A 172 10.40 -14.44 -10.34
C GLN A 172 9.07 -14.42 -9.59
N GLU A 173 8.49 -15.59 -9.29
CA GLU A 173 7.29 -15.73 -8.47
C GLU A 173 7.48 -15.18 -7.06
N GLU A 174 8.64 -15.40 -6.44
CA GLU A 174 8.96 -14.83 -5.13
C GLU A 174 8.99 -13.30 -5.17
N LYS A 175 9.66 -12.71 -6.17
CA LYS A 175 9.66 -11.25 -6.39
C LYS A 175 8.26 -10.70 -6.68
N ASP A 176 7.48 -11.39 -7.50
CA ASP A 176 6.12 -10.98 -7.84
C ASP A 176 5.21 -11.04 -6.61
N ARG A 177 5.40 -12.04 -5.74
CA ARG A 177 4.72 -12.15 -4.45
C ARG A 177 5.11 -11.01 -3.50
N GLU A 178 6.38 -10.65 -3.42
CA GLU A 178 6.84 -9.49 -2.62
C GLU A 178 6.25 -8.19 -3.14
N ARG A 179 6.28 -7.96 -4.46
CA ARG A 179 5.65 -6.79 -5.10
C ARG A 179 4.15 -6.72 -4.83
N ALA A 180 3.44 -7.85 -4.94
CA ALA A 180 2.01 -7.90 -4.64
C ALA A 180 1.71 -7.51 -3.17
N LYS A 181 2.55 -7.92 -2.21
CA LYS A 181 2.43 -7.48 -0.81
C LYS A 181 2.65 -5.97 -0.66
N GLN A 182 3.67 -5.44 -1.34
CA GLN A 182 3.98 -4.01 -1.32
C GLN A 182 2.85 -3.17 -1.92
N ASP A 183 2.33 -3.58 -3.08
CA ASP A 183 1.19 -2.94 -3.74
C ASP A 183 -0.06 -2.99 -2.85
N TYR A 184 -0.30 -4.12 -2.18
CA TYR A 184 -1.38 -4.24 -1.20
C TYR A 184 -1.24 -3.21 -0.07
N MET A 185 -0.06 -3.11 0.55
CA MET A 185 0.19 -2.14 1.63
C MET A 185 0.01 -0.68 1.18
N ILE A 186 0.48 -0.33 -0.03
CA ILE A 186 0.32 1.01 -0.59
C ILE A 186 -1.16 1.33 -0.82
N ASN A 187 -1.92 0.40 -1.39
CA ASN A 187 -3.35 0.59 -1.62
C ASN A 187 -4.11 0.73 -0.30
N LEU A 188 -3.83 -0.14 0.67
CA LEU A 188 -4.45 -0.09 1.99
C LEU A 188 -4.18 1.26 2.67
N LYS A 189 -2.92 1.71 2.66
CA LYS A 189 -2.57 3.02 3.21
C LYS A 189 -3.32 4.16 2.51
N SER A 190 -3.37 4.11 1.19
CA SER A 190 -4.06 5.13 0.38
C SER A 190 -5.55 5.19 0.73
N GLU A 191 -6.20 4.04 0.89
CA GLU A 191 -7.60 3.98 1.31
C GLU A 191 -7.82 4.61 2.69
N LEU A 192 -6.96 4.28 3.65
CA LEU A 192 -7.02 4.83 5.00
C LEU A 192 -6.74 6.34 5.05
N GLU A 193 -5.74 6.82 4.30
CA GLU A 193 -5.44 8.25 4.17
C GLU A 193 -6.62 9.00 3.54
N ILE A 194 -7.26 8.45 2.49
CA ILE A 194 -8.47 9.02 1.89
C ILE A 194 -9.60 9.09 2.91
N ARG A 195 -9.79 8.06 3.73
CA ARG A 195 -10.81 8.05 4.79
C ARG A 195 -10.54 9.11 5.86
N MET A 196 -9.28 9.30 6.25
CA MET A 196 -8.86 10.36 7.17
C MET A 196 -9.04 11.77 6.57
N LEU A 197 -8.75 11.93 5.27
CA LEU A 197 -8.99 13.19 4.57
C LEU A 197 -10.49 13.52 4.51
N HIS A 198 -11.35 12.54 4.25
CA HIS A 198 -12.80 12.72 4.33
C HIS A 198 -13.23 13.18 5.73
N GLU A 199 -12.65 12.64 6.80
CA GLU A 199 -12.95 13.08 8.16
C GLU A 199 -12.58 14.57 8.39
N LYS A 200 -11.40 14.98 7.93
CA LYS A 200 -10.98 16.39 8.02
C LYS A 200 -11.87 17.30 7.19
N LEU A 201 -12.31 16.84 6.02
CA LEU A 201 -13.18 17.60 5.13
C LEU A 201 -14.57 17.77 5.74
N ASP A 202 -15.17 16.71 6.29
CA ASP A 202 -16.44 16.77 7.02
C ASP A 202 -16.36 17.76 8.19
N HIS A 203 -15.26 17.73 8.96
CA HIS A 203 -15.01 18.68 10.05
C HIS A 203 -14.99 20.14 9.56
N LEU A 204 -14.29 20.41 8.45
CA LEU A 204 -14.22 21.76 7.87
C LEU A 204 -15.58 22.24 7.34
N ILE A 205 -16.36 21.35 6.71
CA ILE A 205 -17.70 21.67 6.22
C ILE A 205 -18.63 22.05 7.38
N ILE A 206 -18.65 21.25 8.45
CA ILE A 206 -19.48 21.53 9.63
C ILE A 206 -19.09 22.87 10.25
N HIS A 207 -17.78 23.15 10.37
CA HIS A 207 -17.31 24.43 10.87
C HIS A 207 -17.78 25.60 9.99
N GLN A 208 -17.63 25.50 8.67
CA GLN A 208 -18.09 26.56 7.76
C GLN A 208 -19.61 26.76 7.82
N GLN A 209 -20.39 25.68 7.95
CA GLN A 209 -21.85 25.78 8.11
C GLN A 209 -22.22 26.51 9.41
N GLN A 210 -21.53 26.23 10.50
CA GLN A 210 -21.76 26.91 11.78
C GLN A 210 -21.44 28.42 11.68
N GLU A 211 -20.34 28.78 11.02
CA GLU A 211 -19.98 30.18 10.78
C GLU A 211 -21.03 30.92 9.93
N LEU A 212 -21.56 30.27 8.87
CA LEU A 212 -22.62 30.84 8.05
C LEU A 212 -23.91 31.06 8.86
N LEU A 213 -24.29 30.11 9.73
CA LEU A 213 -25.45 30.26 10.61
C LEU A 213 -25.26 31.40 11.61
N ASN A 214 -24.07 31.55 12.19
CA ASN A 214 -23.75 32.67 13.08
C ASN A 214 -23.90 34.01 12.36
N ILE A 215 -23.40 34.12 11.12
CA ILE A 215 -23.55 35.33 10.30
C ILE A 215 -25.03 35.62 10.01
N GLN A 216 -25.81 34.60 9.66
CA GLN A 216 -27.25 34.76 9.42
C GLN A 216 -27.99 35.24 10.67
N GLN A 217 -27.67 34.69 11.84
CA GLN A 217 -28.28 35.11 13.10
C GLN A 217 -27.99 36.59 13.40
N VAL A 218 -26.74 37.03 13.23
CA VAL A 218 -26.36 38.44 13.40
C VAL A 218 -27.11 39.36 12.41
N GLN A 219 -27.33 38.92 11.17
CA GLN A 219 -28.12 39.68 10.20
C GLN A 219 -29.60 39.80 10.60
N VAL A 220 -30.19 38.72 11.14
CA VAL A 220 -31.57 38.74 11.63
C VAL A 220 -31.71 39.69 12.82
N GLU A 221 -30.81 39.63 13.80
CA GLU A 221 -30.79 40.53 14.95
C GLU A 221 -30.67 42.00 14.53
N MET A 222 -29.80 42.28 13.55
CA MET A 222 -29.65 43.63 12.98
C MET A 222 -30.94 44.12 12.29
N MET A 223 -31.62 43.25 11.54
CA MET A 223 -32.90 43.56 10.89
C MET A 223 -34.00 43.87 11.92
N GLU A 224 -34.07 43.10 13.01
CA GLU A 224 -35.01 43.35 14.10
C GLU A 224 -34.77 44.71 14.77
N ASP A 225 -33.50 45.05 15.01
CA ASP A 225 -33.13 46.34 15.60
C ASP A 225 -33.47 47.51 14.68
N ILE A 226 -33.25 47.38 13.36
CA ILE A 226 -33.66 48.37 12.37
C ILE A 226 -35.20 48.52 12.38
N MET A 227 -35.95 47.42 12.36
CA MET A 227 -37.42 47.46 12.43
C MET A 227 -37.93 48.13 13.72
N LYS A 228 -37.29 47.86 14.86
CA LYS A 228 -37.64 48.51 16.14
C LYS A 228 -37.39 50.02 16.11
N ARG A 229 -36.32 50.48 15.45
CA ARG A 229 -36.03 51.90 15.28
C ARG A 229 -37.05 52.57 14.36
N LEU A 230 -37.38 51.95 13.22
CA LEU A 230 -38.38 52.46 12.27
C LEU A 230 -39.80 52.52 12.86
N LYS A 231 -40.15 51.66 13.82
CA LYS A 231 -41.44 51.72 14.54
C LYS A 231 -41.52 52.79 15.64
N LYS A 232 -40.38 53.38 16.04
CA LYS A 232 -40.30 54.39 17.09
C LYS A 232 -40.32 55.83 16.54
N GLU A 233 -40.12 56.00 15.23
CA GLU A 233 -40.37 57.24 14.49
C GLU A 233 -41.81 57.27 13.95
#